data_AF-A0A7X6V796-F1
#
_entry.id   AF-A0A7X6V796-F1
#
_cell.length_a   1.000
_cell.length_b   1.000
_cell.length_c   1.000
_cell.angle_alpha   90.00
_cell.angle_beta   90.00
_cell.angle_gamma   90.00
#
_symmetry.space_group_name_H-M   'P 1'
#
loop_
_entity.id
_entity.type
_entity.pdbx_description
1 polymer ?
#
loop_
_entity_poly.entity_id
_entity_poly.type
_entity_poly.pdbx_seq_one_letter_code
_entity_poly.pdbx_strand_id
1 'polypeptide(L)' 'MPANFLQQIRKRPLVFDGAMGTVIYQKGVYINACYDELCLSRPALVAEIHRDYVAAGA' A
#
# COMPACT_ATOMS: atom_id res chain seq x y z
N MET A 1 16.25 7.19 -12.86
CA MET A 1 15.26 6.14 -13.15
C MET A 1 15.50 5.01 -12.15
N PRO A 2 14.50 4.62 -11.33
CA PRO A 2 14.62 3.40 -10.54
C PRO A 2 14.97 2.23 -11.47
N ALA A 3 15.74 1.27 -10.97
CA ALA A 3 16.13 0.12 -11.75
C ALA A 3 14.89 -0.63 -12.26
N ASN A 4 14.96 -1.12 -13.50
CA ASN A 4 13.85 -1.85 -14.13
C ASN A 4 13.42 -3.02 -13.23
N PHE A 5 12.11 -3.16 -13.00
CA PHE A 5 11.52 -4.21 -12.17
C PHE A 5 12.07 -5.61 -12.51
N LEU A 6 12.15 -5.96 -13.80
CA LEU A 6 12.66 -7.25 -14.27
C LEU A 6 14.16 -7.44 -13.96
N GLN A 7 14.93 -6.36 -13.89
CA GLN A 7 16.34 -6.43 -13.49
C GLN A 7 16.47 -6.65 -11.98
N GLN A 8 15.56 -6.11 -11.17
CA GLN A 8 15.61 -6.21 -9.71
C GLN A 8 15.23 -7.61 -9.22
N ILE A 9 14.16 -8.20 -9.75
CA ILE A 9 13.73 -9.56 -9.38
C ILE A 9 14.77 -10.64 -9.73
N ARG A 10 15.63 -10.39 -10.73
CA ARG A 10 16.73 -11.30 -11.09
C ARG A 10 17.90 -11.28 -10.11
N LYS A 11 18.05 -10.19 -9.33
CA LYS A 11 19.18 -9.98 -8.42
C LYS A 11 18.86 -10.39 -6.99
N ARG A 12 17.62 -10.22 -6.56
CA ARG A 12 17.17 -10.47 -5.19
C ARG A 12 15.65 -10.62 -5.11
N PRO A 13 15.12 -11.24 -4.04
CA PRO A 13 13.72 -11.10 -3.68
C PRO A 13 13.34 -9.62 -3.51
N LEU A 14 12.16 -9.27 -4.00
CA LEU A 14 11.53 -7.97 -3.75
C LEU A 14 10.35 -8.19 -2.82
N VAL A 15 10.34 -7.43 -1.74
CA VAL A 15 9.21 -7.35 -0.81
C VAL A 15 8.21 -6.38 -1.44
N PHE A 16 6.93 -6.72 -1.35
CA PHE A 16 5.83 -5.86 -1.77
C PHE A 16 5.02 -5.46 -0.55
N ASP A 17 4.04 -4.59 -0.76
CA ASP A 17 3.09 -4.23 0.28
C ASP A 17 2.19 -5.40 0.69
N GLY A 18 1.35 -5.13 1.70
CA GLY A 18 0.41 -6.10 2.25
C GLY A 18 -1.04 -5.74 1.97
N ALA A 19 -1.95 -6.32 2.76
CA ALA A 19 -3.38 -6.12 2.60
C ALA A 19 -3.82 -4.68 2.92
N MET A 20 -4.22 -3.92 1.89
CA MET A 20 -4.77 -2.57 2.06
C MET A 20 -6.10 -2.57 2.84
N GLY A 21 -7.03 -3.45 2.47
CA GLY A 21 -8.36 -3.49 3.10
C GLY A 21 -8.33 -3.79 4.60
N THR A 22 -7.40 -4.62 5.06
CA THR A 22 -7.22 -4.93 6.48
C THR A 22 -6.77 -3.70 7.25
N VAL A 23 -5.79 -2.95 6.73
CA VAL A 23 -5.29 -1.74 7.41
C VAL A 23 -6.31 -0.60 7.35
N ILE A 24 -7.04 -0.46 6.24
CA ILE A 24 -8.17 0.48 6.11
C ILE A 24 -9.24 0.19 7.17
N TYR A 25 -9.59 -1.08 7.38
CA TYR A 25 -10.52 -1.51 8.42
C TYR A 25 -10.00 -1.18 9.82
N GLN A 26 -8.73 -1.47 10.10
CA GLN A 26 -8.09 -1.15 11.38
C GLN A 26 -8.06 0.37 11.66
N LYS A 27 -7.95 1.20 10.62
CA LYS A 27 -8.01 2.68 10.71
C LYS A 27 -9.45 3.22 10.74
N GLY A 28 -10.45 2.36 10.94
CA GLY A 28 -11.84 2.75 11.24
C GLY A 28 -12.75 2.96 10.03
N VAL A 29 -12.37 2.47 8.84
CA VAL A 29 -13.26 2.45 7.67
C VAL A 29 -13.74 1.02 7.46
N TYR A 30 -15.00 0.77 7.80
CA TYR A 30 -15.57 -0.57 7.79
C TYR A 30 -16.04 -1.00 6.40
N ILE A 31 -16.30 -2.30 6.24
CA ILE A 31 -16.58 -2.98 4.95
C ILE A 31 -17.84 -2.50 4.22
N ASN A 32 -18.66 -1.65 4.85
CA ASN A 32 -19.82 -1.01 4.23
C ASN A 32 -19.46 0.23 3.38
N ALA A 33 -18.19 0.65 3.38
CA ALA A 33 -17.69 1.73 2.54
C ALA A 33 -16.98 1.21 1.28
N CYS A 34 -16.93 2.03 0.22
CA CYS A 34 -16.10 1.77 -0.94
C CYS A 34 -14.64 2.15 -0.63
N TYR A 35 -13.73 1.19 -0.57
CA TYR A 35 -12.33 1.47 -0.24
C TYR A 35 -11.60 2.21 -1.38
N ASP A 36 -11.97 1.95 -2.64
CA ASP A 36 -11.36 2.65 -3.79
C ASP A 36 -11.70 4.15 -3.79
N GLU A 37 -12.89 4.51 -3.30
CA GLU A 37 -13.29 5.91 -3.16
C GLU A 37 -12.36 6.69 -2.21
N LEU A 38 -11.74 6.02 -1.23
CA LEU A 38 -10.83 6.65 -0.27
C LEU A 38 -9.60 7.27 -0.95
N CYS A 39 -9.20 6.78 -2.12
CA CYS A 39 -8.15 7.42 -2.92
C CYS A 39 -8.50 8.86 -3.32
N LEU A 40 -9.80 9.21 -3.39
CA LEU A 40 -10.29 10.54 -3.71
C LEU A 40 -10.81 11.28 -2.47
N SER A 41 -11.59 10.60 -1.62
CA SER A 41 -12.26 11.22 -0.47
C SER A 41 -11.35 11.36 0.76
N ARG A 42 -10.36 10.47 0.92
CA ARG A 42 -9.39 10.48 2.03
C ARG A 42 -7.97 10.10 1.57
N PRO A 43 -7.38 10.79 0.58
CA PRO A 43 -6.09 10.40 -0.02
C PRO A 43 -4.94 10.34 0.99
N ALA A 44 -4.97 11.17 2.03
CA ALA A 44 -3.93 11.18 3.07
C ALA A 44 -3.88 9.85 3.85
N LEU A 45 -5.05 9.24 4.12
CA LEU A 45 -5.16 7.94 4.79
C LEU A 45 -4.52 6.84 3.95
N VAL A 46 -4.83 6.80 2.65
CA VAL A 46 -4.28 5.80 1.72
C VAL A 46 -2.76 5.98 1.58
N ALA A 47 -2.30 7.23 1.45
CA ALA A 47 -0.88 7.53 1.35
C ALA A 47 -0.10 7.18 2.63
N GLU A 48 -0.73 7.32 3.81
CA GLU A 48 -0.14 6.89 5.08
C GLU A 48 0.07 5.37 5.11
N ILE A 49 -0.94 4.58 4.69
CA ILE A 49 -0.81 3.12 4.65
C ILE A 49 0.32 2.68 3.71
N HIS A 50 0.45 3.29 2.53
CA HIS A 50 1.58 3.00 1.64
C HIS A 50 2.92 3.36 2.27
N ARG A 51 3.01 4.50 2.98
CA ARG A 51 4.23 4.87 3.71
C ARG A 51 4.55 3.89 4.83
N ASP A 52 3.55 3.38 5.53
CA ASP A 52 3.72 2.38 6.59
C ASP A 52 4.31 1.07 6.00
N TYR A 53 3.85 0.64 4.82
CA TYR A 53 4.43 -0.53 4.13
C TYR A 53 5.87 -0.30 3.66
N VAL A 54 6.17 0.88 3.08
CA VAL A 54 7.54 1.23 2.70
C VAL A 54 8.47 1.26 3.91
N ALA A 55 8.01 1.82 5.04
CA ALA A 55 8.77 1.83 6.28
C ALA A 55 9.01 0.41 6.85
N ALA A 56 8.07 -0.51 6.61
CA ALA A 56 8.21 -1.93 6.96
C ALA A 56 9.12 -2.73 6.00
N GLY A 57 9.58 -2.13 4.90
CA GLY A 57 10.55 -2.72 3.98
C GLY A 57 10.00 -3.18 2.63
N ALA A 58 8.76 -2.81 2.30
CA ALA A 58 8.24 -2.91 0.92
C ALA A 58 9.02 -1.98 -0.04
#